data_AF-A0A7C5TQG8-F1
#
_entry.id   AF-A0A7C5TQG8-F1
#
_cell.length_a   1.000
_cell.length_b   1.000
_cell.length_c   1.000
_cell.angle_alpha   90.00
_cell.angle_beta   90.00
_cell.angle_gamma   90.00
#
_symmetry.space_group_name_H-M   'P 1'
#
loop_
_entity.id
_entity.type
_entity.pdbx_description
1 polymer ?
#
loop_
_entity_poly.entity_id
_entity_poly.type
_entity_poly.pdbx_seq_one_letter_code
_entity_poly.pdbx_strand_id
1 'polypeptide(L)'
;MRTTLDIDDEVLEAVRELARHRRVSMGRVASELLRRALAGAADAGGGRARGRRLAGFRPFPAEGRVVSADRVERIRDEEGV
;
A
#
# COMPACT_ATOMS: atom_id res chain seq x y z
N MET A 1 14.37 -16.30 -1.42
CA MET A 1 14.06 -17.42 -2.35
C MET A 1 13.85 -16.84 -3.75
N ARG A 2 14.15 -17.63 -4.79
CA ARG A 2 13.80 -17.30 -6.19
C ARG A 2 12.54 -18.07 -6.54
N THR A 3 11.50 -17.35 -6.94
CA THR A 3 10.20 -17.89 -7.35
C THR A 3 9.81 -17.16 -8.62
N THR A 4 9.16 -17.86 -9.54
CA THR A 4 8.51 -17.27 -10.71
C THR A 4 7.05 -17.01 -10.35
N LEU A 5 6.60 -15.78 -10.52
CA LEU A 5 5.22 -15.35 -10.32
C LEU A 5 4.75 -14.65 -11.59
N ASP A 6 3.50 -14.90 -11.95
CA ASP A 6 2.80 -14.06 -12.92
C ASP A 6 2.38 -12.76 -12.23
N ILE A 7 2.67 -11.61 -12.85
CA ILE A 7 2.45 -10.28 -12.29
C ILE A 7 2.02 -9.36 -13.43
N ASP A 8 0.94 -8.62 -13.25
CA ASP A 8 0.48 -7.62 -14.22
C ASP A 8 1.57 -6.59 -14.54
N ASP A 9 1.63 -6.16 -15.79
CA ASP A 9 2.65 -5.21 -16.27
C ASP A 9 2.62 -3.88 -15.49
N GLU A 10 1.42 -3.38 -15.17
CA GLU A 10 1.23 -2.16 -14.38
C GLU A 10 1.84 -2.28 -12.97
N VAL A 11 1.68 -3.45 -12.35
CA VAL A 11 2.24 -3.73 -11.01
C VAL A 11 3.76 -3.85 -11.08
N LEU A 12 4.28 -4.51 -12.12
CA LEU A 12 5.72 -4.62 -12.34
C LEU A 12 6.38 -3.25 -12.53
N GLU A 13 5.74 -2.34 -13.26
CA GLU A 13 6.21 -0.97 -13.46
C GLU A 13 6.25 -0.19 -12.14
N ALA A 14 5.16 -0.23 -11.36
CA ALA A 14 5.09 0.41 -10.05
C ALA A 14 6.18 -0.11 -9.08
N VAL A 15 6.39 -1.43 -9.04
CA VAL A 15 7.45 -2.05 -8.22
C VAL A 15 8.84 -1.59 -8.68
N ARG A 16 9.06 -1.46 -10.00
CA ARG A 16 10.32 -1.00 -10.57
C ARG A 16 10.63 0.44 -10.21
N GLU A 17 9.66 1.33 -10.30
CA GLU A 17 9.80 2.73 -9.89
C GLU A 17 10.12 2.84 -8.40
N LEU A 18 9.36 2.14 -7.56
CA LEU A 18 9.57 2.15 -6.12
C LEU A 18 10.93 1.59 -5.71
N ALA A 19 11.39 0.55 -6.40
CA ALA A 19 12.72 -0.03 -6.21
C ALA A 19 13.84 0.95 -6.57
N ARG A 20 13.70 1.70 -7.68
CA ARG A 20 14.64 2.76 -8.07
C ARG A 20 14.71 3.86 -7.01
N HIS A 21 13.55 4.36 -6.57
CA HIS A 21 13.48 5.41 -5.55
C HIS A 21 14.13 4.98 -4.23
N ARG A 22 13.91 3.73 -3.80
CA ARG A 22 14.46 3.18 -2.55
C ARG A 22 15.88 2.60 -2.66
N ARG A 23 16.45 2.56 -3.87
CA ARG A 23 17.78 1.96 -4.16
C ARG A 23 17.93 0.52 -3.65
N VAL A 24 16.91 -0.30 -3.85
CA VAL A 24 16.90 -1.73 -3.51
C VAL A 24 16.41 -2.56 -4.69
N SER A 25 16.54 -3.89 -4.63
CA SER A 25 16.07 -4.75 -5.72
C SER A 25 14.53 -4.83 -5.80
N MET A 26 14.00 -4.97 -7.00
CA MET A 26 12.55 -5.17 -7.25
C MET A 26 11.99 -6.33 -6.44
N GLY A 27 12.70 -7.47 -6.40
CA GLY A 27 12.29 -8.64 -5.63
C GLY A 27 12.21 -8.38 -4.12
N ARG A 28 13.05 -7.49 -3.57
CA ARG A 28 12.98 -7.10 -2.15
C ARG A 28 11.76 -6.24 -1.89
N VAL A 29 11.46 -5.28 -2.77
CA VAL A 29 10.26 -4.44 -2.68
C VAL A 29 9.00 -5.29 -2.81
N ALA A 30 8.93 -6.16 -3.82
CA ALA A 30 7.80 -7.07 -4.02
C ALA A 30 7.59 -7.99 -2.81
N SER A 31 8.65 -8.59 -2.27
CA SER A 31 8.57 -9.44 -1.07
C SER A 31 8.08 -8.66 0.16
N GLU A 32 8.51 -7.42 0.34
CA GLU A 32 8.05 -6.56 1.43
C GLU A 32 6.57 -6.19 1.28
N LEU A 33 6.13 -5.82 0.07
CA LEU A 33 4.74 -5.50 -0.22
C LEU A 33 3.83 -6.73 0.00
N LEU A 34 4.22 -7.90 -0.51
CA LEU A 34 3.50 -9.15 -0.27
C LEU A 34 3.42 -9.49 1.22
N ARG A 35 4.52 -9.33 1.96
CA ARG A 35 4.52 -9.55 3.42
C ARG A 35 3.57 -8.60 4.15
N ARG A 36 3.55 -7.31 3.78
CA ARG A 36 2.63 -6.32 4.36
C ARG A 36 1.17 -6.64 4.03
N ALA A 37 0.89 -7.04 2.79
CA ALA A 37 -0.46 -7.44 2.37
C ALA A 37 -0.93 -8.68 3.15
N LEU A 38 -0.08 -9.69 3.30
CA LEU A 38 -0.38 -10.89 4.07
C LEU A 38 -0.50 -10.61 5.58
N ALA A 39 0.33 -9.72 6.13
CA ALA A 39 0.21 -9.28 7.52
C ALA A 39 -1.08 -8.48 7.76
N GLY A 40 -1.47 -7.61 6.83
CA GLY A 40 -2.75 -6.90 6.85
C GLY A 40 -3.95 -7.83 6.69
N ALA A 41 -3.82 -8.90 5.91
CA ALA A 41 -4.83 -9.97 5.82
C ALA A 41 -4.91 -10.79 7.11
N ALA A 42 -3.78 -10.99 7.81
CA ALA A 42 -3.78 -11.60 9.14
C ALA A 42 -4.47 -10.69 10.19
N ASP A 43 -4.32 -9.37 10.08
CA ASP A 43 -5.09 -8.40 10.88
C ASP A 43 -6.58 -8.37 10.49
N ALA A 44 -6.93 -8.64 9.24
CA ALA A 44 -8.33 -8.80 8.82
C ALA A 44 -9.00 -10.04 9.45
N GLY A 45 -8.22 -11.07 9.82
CA GLY A 45 -8.69 -12.25 10.56
C GLY A 45 -8.54 -12.14 12.09
N GLY A 46 -7.74 -11.21 12.59
CA GLY A 46 -7.27 -11.22 13.98
C GLY A 46 -7.14 -9.85 14.64
N GLY A 47 -7.79 -8.81 14.13
CA GLY A 47 -7.64 -7.50 14.72
C GLY A 47 -8.56 -6.49 14.09
N ARG A 48 -9.81 -6.47 14.55
CA ARG A 48 -10.54 -5.19 14.61
C ARG A 48 -9.57 -4.19 15.22
N ALA A 49 -9.06 -3.27 14.40
CA ALA A 49 -8.67 -1.96 14.89
C ALA A 49 -9.94 -1.33 15.46
N ARG A 50 -10.32 -1.76 16.67
CA ARG A 50 -11.12 -0.96 17.59
C ARG A 50 -10.31 0.32 17.71
N GLY A 51 -10.76 1.32 16.95
CA GLY A 51 -10.00 2.52 16.62
C GLY A 51 -9.21 3.01 17.82
N ARG A 52 -7.89 2.83 17.76
CA ARG A 52 -6.99 3.57 18.63
C ARG A 52 -7.25 5.03 18.30
N ARG A 53 -7.78 5.80 19.25
CA ARG A 53 -7.94 7.24 19.05
C ARG A 53 -6.55 7.80 18.75
N LEU A 54 -6.38 8.31 17.54
CA LEU A 54 -5.18 9.02 17.15
C LEU A 54 -5.49 10.50 17.34
N ALA A 55 -4.71 11.20 18.14
CA ALA A 55 -4.86 12.65 18.38
C ALA A 55 -6.32 13.11 18.65
N GLY A 56 -7.09 12.32 19.41
CA GLY A 56 -8.46 12.67 19.83
C GLY A 56 -9.57 12.32 18.83
N PHE A 57 -9.27 11.87 17.61
CA PHE A 57 -10.28 11.44 16.65
C PHE A 57 -10.28 9.92 16.44
N ARG A 58 -11.41 9.39 15.96
CA ARG A 58 -11.56 7.97 15.60
C ARG A 58 -11.41 7.83 14.08
N PRO A 59 -10.34 7.19 13.59
CA PRO A 59 -10.19 6.96 12.16
C PRO A 59 -11.35 6.13 11.62
N PHE A 60 -11.73 6.40 10.37
CA PHE A 60 -12.64 5.54 9.63
C PHE A 60 -12.04 4.14 9.45
N PRO A 61 -12.85 3.08 9.44
CA PRO A 61 -12.37 1.76 9.08
C PRO A 61 -11.76 1.80 7.68
N ALA A 62 -10.68 1.03 7.46
CA ALA A 62 -10.12 0.91 6.13
C ALA A 62 -11.14 0.25 5.20
N GLU A 63 -11.54 0.94 4.13
CA GLU A 63 -12.51 0.45 3.15
C GLU A 63 -11.89 -0.48 2.09
N GLY A 64 -10.60 -0.81 2.23
CA GLY A 64 -9.87 -1.62 1.24
C GLY A 64 -9.64 -0.93 -0.12
N ARG A 65 -9.97 0.36 -0.25
CA ARG A 65 -9.72 1.12 -1.48
C ARG A 65 -8.26 1.55 -1.58
N VAL A 66 -7.67 1.35 -2.77
CA VAL A 66 -6.33 1.81 -3.10
C VAL A 66 -6.35 3.33 -3.28
N VAL A 67 -5.43 4.02 -2.60
CA VAL A 67 -5.20 5.47 -2.71
C VAL A 67 -3.83 5.68 -3.36
N SER A 68 -3.81 6.18 -4.59
CA SER A 68 -2.60 6.54 -5.33
C SER A 68 -2.21 8.00 -5.10
N ALA A 69 -0.94 8.34 -5.36
CA ALA A 69 -0.46 9.71 -5.26
C ALA A 69 -1.19 10.64 -6.25
N ASP A 70 -1.36 10.21 -7.51
CA ASP A 70 -2.05 11.01 -8.54
C ASP A 70 -3.51 11.29 -8.18
N ARG A 71 -4.16 10.36 -7.47
CA ARG A 71 -5.52 10.58 -6.98
C ARG A 71 -5.58 11.65 -5.90
N VAL A 72 -4.58 11.68 -5.01
CA VAL A 72 -4.49 12.71 -3.97
C VAL A 72 -4.22 14.07 -4.60
N GLU A 73 -3.32 14.14 -5.58
CA GLU A 73 -2.96 15.40 -6.23
C GLU A 73 -4.14 15.99 -7.02
N ARG A 74 -4.86 15.15 -7.78
CA ARG A 74 -6.08 15.60 -8.48
C ARG A 74 -7.12 16.19 -7.53
N ILE A 75 -7.34 15.57 -6.37
CA ILE A 75 -8.30 16.08 -5.38
C ILE A 75 -7.84 17.42 -4.81
N ARG A 76 -6.53 17.61 -4.61
CA ARG A 76 -5.98 18.89 -4.15
C ARG A 76 -6.18 20.00 -5.17
N ASP A 77 -5.93 19.71 -6.44
CA ASP A 77 -6.17 20.64 -7.54
C ASP A 77 -7.65 21.03 -7.66
N GLU A 78 -8.56 20.05 -7.53
CA GLU A 78 -10.02 20.26 -7.56
C GLU A 78 -10.51 21.13 -6.39
N GLU A 79 -9.96 20.91 -5.19
CA GLU A 79 -10.36 21.62 -3.97
C GLU A 79 -9.57 22.92 -3.73
N GLY A 80 -8.53 23.19 -4.53
CA GLY A 80 -7.69 24.39 -4.45
C GLY A 80 -6.80 24.47 -3.21
N VAL A 81 -6.28 23.34 -2.73
CA VAL A 81 -5.51 23.21 -1.46
C VAL A 81 -4.07 22.76 -1.68
#